data_AF-A0A8J6V9D5-F1
#
_entry.id   AF-A0A8J6V9D5-F1
#
_cell.length_a   1.000
_cell.length_b   1.000
_cell.length_c   1.000
_cell.angle_alpha   90.00
_cell.angle_beta   90.00
_cell.angle_gamma   90.00
#
_symmetry.space_group_name_H-M   'P 1'
#
loop_
_entity.id
_entity.type
_entity.pdbx_description
1 polymer ?
#
loop_
_entity_poly.entity_id
_entity_poly.type
_entity_poly.pdbx_seq_one_letter_code
_entity_poly.pdbx_strand_id
1 'polypeptide(L)'
;MNSLTNFKAKSTPTTQLKSTNYDRAEQQFINLLEMEDLDKKIQAQPAIATDFETAMGAALKSAYEDAPGDNAAHRFLQRILYRINRLKLFWYDDLRHYTNERSIYLQLVRDQIEEAWQEWEIAQIDVAALQKLDPKQALIDRVAADLDPSLSDDSRYLREQMTEAGYRHLLAIGSFDGLVEGSRLSRILGGAANEVQCTLTKVLLEEYGNGRYTRKHSTFFAQMLNEFGMNTEPEAYFDLVPWEVLACDNHNFLVTERKIYFLRYCGGLTYFEVAGPSWYRNYLAAAQRLQLSAAAMGYWELHIKEDERHGQWMLDDVALPLAEQYPGEAWQLVLGYDQEKLMGDRAGSAVVRSVRQAER
;
A
#
# COMPACT_ATOMS: atom_id res chain seq x y z
N MET A 1 54.99 12.58 38.91
CA MET A 1 53.84 11.83 38.35
C MET A 1 53.18 12.71 37.30
N ASN A 2 53.00 12.13 36.11
CA ASN A 2 52.14 12.51 34.99
C ASN A 2 52.45 13.73 34.11
N SER A 3 53.07 13.36 32.97
CA SER A 3 53.02 13.97 31.64
C SER A 3 51.60 14.34 31.19
N LEU A 4 51.44 15.52 30.57
CA LEU A 4 50.35 15.81 29.64
C LEU A 4 50.89 16.64 28.47
N THR A 5 51.21 15.94 27.39
CA THR A 5 51.52 16.49 26.07
C THR A 5 50.24 16.91 25.36
N ASN A 6 50.18 18.18 24.93
CA ASN A 6 49.11 18.75 24.13
C ASN A 6 49.16 18.22 22.68
N PHE A 7 48.32 17.24 22.35
CA PHE A 7 48.05 16.87 20.96
C PHE A 7 46.90 17.75 20.42
N LYS A 8 47.25 18.68 19.51
CA LYS A 8 46.28 19.33 18.64
C LYS A 8 45.70 18.28 17.69
N ALA A 9 44.45 17.88 17.92
CA ALA A 9 43.69 17.10 16.95
C ALA A 9 43.46 17.98 15.70
N LYS A 10 43.97 17.54 14.55
CA LYS A 10 43.59 18.08 13.24
C LYS A 10 42.13 17.72 13.02
N SER A 11 41.27 18.72 12.84
CA SER A 11 39.91 18.53 12.36
C SER A 11 39.96 17.94 10.96
N THR A 12 39.58 16.67 10.83
CA THR A 12 39.32 16.03 9.55
C THR A 12 38.16 16.78 8.88
N PRO A 13 38.24 17.12 7.57
CA PRO A 13 37.10 17.70 6.88
C PRO A 13 35.97 16.68 6.89
N THR A 14 34.85 17.03 7.52
CA THR A 14 33.61 16.29 7.39
C THR A 14 33.24 16.32 5.91
N THR A 15 33.44 15.20 5.20
CA THR A 15 32.94 15.03 3.85
C THR A 15 31.42 15.19 3.93
N GLN A 16 30.90 16.36 3.53
CA GLN A 16 29.47 16.51 3.27
C GLN A 16 29.17 15.48 2.17
N LEU A 17 28.61 14.34 2.56
CA LEU A 17 27.91 13.45 1.64
C LEU A 17 26.91 14.33 0.91
N LYS A 18 27.11 14.51 -0.41
CA LYS A 18 26.10 15.15 -1.25
C LYS A 18 24.80 14.40 -1.01
N SER A 19 23.77 15.10 -0.51
CA SER A 19 22.44 14.54 -0.39
C SER A 19 22.01 13.99 -1.75
N THR A 20 21.61 12.72 -1.81
CA THR A 20 21.11 12.09 -3.03
C THR A 20 19.90 12.89 -3.55
N ASN A 21 19.91 13.25 -4.82
CA ASN A 21 18.78 13.96 -5.44
C ASN A 21 17.79 12.93 -6.00
N TYR A 22 16.83 12.51 -5.17
CA TYR A 22 15.82 11.52 -5.54
C TYR A 22 14.87 12.00 -6.64
N ASP A 23 14.54 13.30 -6.69
CA ASP A 23 13.66 13.84 -7.74
C ASP A 23 14.29 13.71 -9.13
N ARG A 24 15.59 14.03 -9.25
CA ARG A 24 16.34 13.85 -10.51
C ARG A 24 16.41 12.38 -10.91
N ALA A 25 16.64 11.48 -9.95
CA ALA A 25 16.72 10.05 -10.20
C ALA A 25 15.37 9.46 -10.63
N GLU A 26 14.27 9.90 -9.99
CA GLU A 26 12.92 9.48 -10.37
C GLU A 26 12.58 9.98 -11.77
N GLN A 27 12.94 11.21 -12.13
CA GLN A 27 12.71 11.73 -13.48
C GLN A 27 13.50 10.93 -14.53
N GLN A 28 14.74 10.52 -14.24
CA GLN A 28 15.47 9.63 -15.13
C GLN A 28 14.76 8.29 -15.27
N PHE A 29 14.27 7.71 -14.18
CA PHE A 29 13.51 6.47 -14.24
C PHE A 29 12.23 6.58 -15.08
N ILE A 30 11.47 7.67 -14.96
CA ILE A 30 10.30 7.93 -15.81
C ILE A 30 10.70 7.94 -17.29
N ASN A 31 11.80 8.61 -17.64
CA ASN A 31 12.29 8.63 -19.01
C ASN A 31 12.74 7.24 -19.50
N LEU A 32 13.28 6.39 -18.62
CA LEU A 32 13.61 4.99 -18.93
C LEU A 32 12.34 4.16 -19.14
N LEU A 33 11.34 4.33 -18.28
CA LEU A 33 10.06 3.61 -18.33
C LEU A 33 9.32 3.83 -19.66
N GLU A 34 9.41 5.01 -20.24
CA GLU A 34 8.80 5.35 -21.54
C GLU A 34 9.71 5.07 -22.75
N MET A 35 10.93 4.61 -22.51
CA MET A 35 11.93 4.43 -23.57
C MET A 35 11.61 3.22 -24.45
N GLU A 36 11.38 3.45 -25.74
CA GLU A 36 11.29 2.36 -26.71
C GLU A 36 12.59 1.54 -26.75
N ASP A 37 12.47 0.22 -26.87
CA ASP A 37 13.59 -0.73 -26.88
C ASP A 37 14.50 -0.59 -25.63
N LEU A 38 13.91 -0.29 -24.45
CA LEU A 38 14.62 -0.05 -23.18
C LEU A 38 15.74 -1.05 -22.92
N ASP A 39 15.44 -2.35 -22.95
CA ASP A 39 16.43 -3.39 -22.64
C ASP A 39 17.63 -3.36 -23.61
N LYS A 40 17.39 -3.15 -24.92
CA LYS A 40 18.47 -3.05 -25.91
C LYS A 40 19.32 -1.80 -25.68
N LYS A 41 18.69 -0.68 -25.32
CA LYS A 41 19.40 0.59 -25.07
C LYS A 41 20.22 0.53 -23.79
N ILE A 42 19.69 -0.07 -22.72
CA ILE A 42 20.44 -0.34 -21.49
C ILE A 42 21.64 -1.25 -21.78
N GLN A 43 21.44 -2.31 -22.55
CA GLN A 43 22.54 -3.22 -22.92
C GLN A 43 23.63 -2.52 -23.75
N ALA A 44 23.25 -1.67 -24.70
CA ALA A 44 24.20 -0.96 -25.56
C ALA A 44 24.89 0.22 -24.83
N GLN A 45 24.18 0.89 -23.93
CA GLN A 45 24.65 2.08 -23.23
C GLN A 45 24.15 2.10 -21.77
N PRO A 46 24.77 1.32 -20.86
CA PRO A 46 24.35 1.27 -19.45
C PRO A 46 24.37 2.64 -18.74
N ALA A 47 25.19 3.56 -19.23
CA ALA A 47 25.32 4.92 -18.70
C ALA A 47 24.00 5.71 -18.66
N ILE A 48 22.98 5.34 -19.46
CA ILE A 48 21.67 6.01 -19.47
C ILE A 48 20.89 5.81 -18.17
N ALA A 49 21.24 4.83 -17.35
CA ALA A 49 20.58 4.52 -16.08
C ALA A 49 21.45 4.78 -14.83
N THR A 50 22.70 5.23 -14.99
CA THR A 50 23.66 5.30 -13.88
C THR A 50 23.24 6.22 -12.74
N ASP A 51 22.65 7.39 -13.01
CA ASP A 51 22.22 8.31 -11.94
C ASP A 51 21.11 7.67 -11.09
N PHE A 52 20.15 7.01 -11.73
CA PHE A 52 19.05 6.29 -11.12
C PHE A 52 19.54 5.09 -10.31
N GLU A 53 20.37 4.22 -10.89
CA GLU A 53 20.91 3.04 -10.20
C GLU A 53 21.75 3.42 -8.98
N THR A 54 22.55 4.49 -9.10
CA THR A 54 23.34 5.03 -7.98
C THR A 54 22.42 5.54 -6.87
N ALA A 55 21.37 6.28 -7.22
CA ALA A 55 20.40 6.79 -6.25
C ALA A 55 19.60 5.65 -5.59
N MET A 56 19.22 4.62 -6.36
CA MET A 56 18.54 3.42 -5.87
C MET A 56 19.42 2.67 -4.87
N GLY A 57 20.68 2.40 -5.19
CA GLY A 57 21.62 1.75 -4.26
C GLY A 57 21.79 2.54 -2.96
N ALA A 58 21.90 3.87 -3.04
CA ALA A 58 21.95 4.73 -1.85
C ALA A 58 20.64 4.70 -1.05
N ALA A 59 19.49 4.72 -1.73
CA ALA A 59 18.17 4.67 -1.09
C ALA A 59 17.91 3.33 -0.39
N LEU A 60 18.29 2.20 -1.00
CA LEU A 60 18.12 0.87 -0.39
C LEU A 60 18.81 0.81 0.98
N LYS A 61 20.05 1.30 1.04
CA LYS A 61 20.79 1.41 2.30
C LYS A 61 20.10 2.37 3.28
N SER A 62 19.79 3.59 2.86
CA SER A 62 19.25 4.60 3.76
C SER A 62 17.83 4.32 4.24
N ALA A 63 17.02 3.56 3.48
CA ALA A 63 15.67 3.16 3.89
C ALA A 63 15.69 1.93 4.79
N TYR A 64 16.49 0.91 4.47
CA TYR A 64 16.33 -0.43 5.06
C TYR A 64 17.50 -0.90 5.95
N GLU A 65 18.69 -0.32 5.82
CA GLU A 65 19.87 -0.68 6.65
C GLU A 65 20.17 0.36 7.74
N ASP A 66 20.00 1.64 7.44
CA ASP A 66 20.25 2.73 8.39
C ASP A 66 19.09 2.85 9.42
N ALA A 67 19.40 3.24 10.67
CA ALA A 67 18.42 3.42 11.74
C ALA A 67 18.47 4.83 12.34
N PRO A 68 17.36 5.61 12.31
CA PRO A 68 16.09 5.32 11.65
C PRO A 68 16.20 5.42 10.13
N GLY A 69 15.39 4.64 9.41
CA GLY A 69 15.32 4.69 7.94
C GLY A 69 14.85 6.06 7.43
N ASP A 70 15.43 6.51 6.31
CA ASP A 70 15.12 7.80 5.71
C ASP A 70 13.78 7.78 4.94
N ASN A 71 12.85 8.65 5.34
CA ASN A 71 11.53 8.75 4.73
C ASN A 71 11.59 9.15 3.25
N ALA A 72 12.57 9.96 2.83
CA ALA A 72 12.71 10.36 1.44
C ALA A 72 13.20 9.18 0.57
N ALA A 73 14.14 8.38 1.09
CA ALA A 73 14.57 7.12 0.48
C ALA A 73 13.42 6.11 0.35
N HIS A 74 12.62 5.90 1.41
CA HIS A 74 11.42 5.07 1.34
C HIS A 74 10.47 5.56 0.24
N ARG A 75 10.15 6.87 0.23
CA ARG A 75 9.24 7.46 -0.76
C ARG A 75 9.76 7.27 -2.18
N PHE A 76 11.04 7.50 -2.41
CA PHE A 76 11.67 7.30 -3.71
C PHE A 76 11.49 5.84 -4.18
N LEU A 77 11.90 4.87 -3.36
CA LEU A 77 11.82 3.44 -3.71
C LEU A 77 10.37 2.97 -3.97
N GLN A 78 9.43 3.39 -3.13
CA GLN A 78 8.02 3.01 -3.27
C GLN A 78 7.36 3.65 -4.51
N ARG A 79 7.77 4.86 -4.91
CA ARG A 79 7.32 5.48 -6.17
C ARG A 79 7.87 4.74 -7.39
N ILE A 80 9.12 4.30 -7.36
CA ILE A 80 9.72 3.48 -8.43
C ILE A 80 8.97 2.15 -8.55
N LEU A 81 8.76 1.45 -7.43
CA LEU A 81 7.98 0.21 -7.42
C LEU A 81 6.57 0.41 -7.97
N TYR A 82 5.88 1.45 -7.52
CA TYR A 82 4.53 1.73 -7.98
C TYR A 82 4.48 1.97 -9.48
N ARG A 83 5.41 2.74 -10.05
CA ARG A 83 5.48 2.99 -11.50
C ARG A 83 5.69 1.70 -12.31
N ILE A 84 6.45 0.73 -11.79
CA ILE A 84 6.58 -0.59 -12.42
C ILE A 84 5.29 -1.39 -12.27
N ASN A 85 4.73 -1.41 -11.07
CA ASN A 85 3.52 -2.15 -10.74
C ASN A 85 2.27 -1.62 -11.47
N ARG A 86 2.23 -0.32 -11.76
CA ARG A 86 1.21 0.35 -12.57
C ARG A 86 1.00 -0.34 -13.91
N LEU A 87 2.07 -0.85 -14.55
CA LEU A 87 2.01 -1.55 -15.84
C LEU A 87 1.19 -2.85 -15.77
N LYS A 88 0.94 -3.38 -14.57
CA LYS A 88 0.15 -4.59 -14.37
C LYS A 88 -1.36 -4.33 -14.44
N LEU A 89 -1.80 -3.08 -14.43
CA LEU A 89 -3.20 -2.65 -14.51
C LEU A 89 -3.46 -1.84 -15.80
N PHE A 90 -4.72 -1.79 -16.21
CA PHE A 90 -5.13 -1.01 -17.38
C PHE A 90 -5.78 0.33 -16.97
N TRP A 91 -5.27 1.43 -17.51
CA TRP A 91 -5.57 2.80 -17.06
C TRP A 91 -6.35 3.62 -18.08
N TYR A 92 -6.63 3.06 -19.26
CA TYR A 92 -7.29 3.77 -20.37
C TYR A 92 -6.54 5.04 -20.83
N ASP A 93 -5.22 5.07 -20.65
CA ASP A 93 -4.29 6.09 -21.14
C ASP A 93 -3.61 5.66 -22.46
N ASP A 94 -2.57 6.38 -22.87
CA ASP A 94 -1.85 6.08 -24.10
C ASP A 94 -1.19 4.69 -24.04
N LEU A 95 -1.47 3.85 -25.04
CA LEU A 95 -0.96 2.47 -25.11
C LEU A 95 0.58 2.38 -25.11
N ARG A 96 1.28 3.47 -25.46
CA ARG A 96 2.75 3.53 -25.38
C ARG A 96 3.28 3.48 -23.95
N HIS A 97 2.45 3.78 -22.95
CA HIS A 97 2.85 3.63 -21.54
C HIS A 97 3.09 2.17 -21.13
N TYR A 98 2.61 1.19 -21.93
CA TYR A 98 2.79 -0.24 -21.68
C TYR A 98 3.99 -0.85 -22.41
N THR A 99 4.73 -0.07 -23.20
CA THR A 99 5.82 -0.57 -24.06
C THR A 99 6.84 -1.44 -23.33
N ASN A 100 7.08 -1.17 -22.04
CA ASN A 100 8.07 -1.85 -21.23
C ASN A 100 7.50 -2.83 -20.19
N GLU A 101 6.21 -3.23 -20.27
CA GLU A 101 5.57 -4.14 -19.30
C GLU A 101 6.27 -5.52 -19.16
N ARG A 102 7.06 -5.92 -20.17
CA ARG A 102 7.87 -7.15 -20.17
C ARG A 102 9.37 -6.93 -20.10
N SER A 103 9.82 -5.72 -19.79
CA SER A 103 11.25 -5.38 -19.74
C SER A 103 11.98 -6.21 -18.67
N ILE A 104 13.15 -6.75 -19.04
CA ILE A 104 14.04 -7.46 -18.11
C ILE A 104 14.66 -6.47 -17.14
N TYR A 105 15.05 -5.28 -17.63
CA TYR A 105 15.58 -4.22 -16.80
C TYR A 105 14.61 -3.82 -15.69
N LEU A 106 13.34 -3.57 -16.01
CA LEU A 106 12.34 -3.22 -15.00
C LEU A 106 12.08 -4.36 -14.00
N GLN A 107 12.14 -5.62 -14.44
CA GLN A 107 12.08 -6.76 -13.52
C GLN A 107 13.25 -6.76 -12.53
N LEU A 108 14.48 -6.53 -12.99
CA LEU A 108 15.66 -6.44 -12.12
C LEU A 108 15.56 -5.30 -11.10
N VAL A 109 15.07 -4.14 -11.52
CA VAL A 109 14.83 -3.00 -10.63
C VAL A 109 13.79 -3.34 -9.57
N ARG A 110 12.64 -3.88 -9.98
CA ARG A 110 11.57 -4.30 -9.07
C ARG A 110 12.10 -5.30 -8.05
N ASP A 111 12.74 -6.36 -8.51
CA ASP A 111 13.16 -7.48 -7.65
C ASP A 111 14.20 -7.02 -6.61
N GLN A 112 15.14 -6.13 -6.98
CA GLN A 112 16.09 -5.54 -6.03
C GLN A 112 15.41 -4.73 -4.91
N ILE A 113 14.40 -3.92 -5.26
CA ILE A 113 13.68 -3.12 -4.26
C ILE A 113 12.76 -4.01 -3.43
N GLU A 114 12.01 -4.92 -4.05
CA GLU A 114 11.12 -5.85 -3.35
C GLU A 114 11.88 -6.76 -2.39
N GLU A 115 13.05 -7.29 -2.77
CA GLU A 115 13.85 -8.17 -1.90
C GLU A 115 14.29 -7.45 -0.62
N ALA A 116 15.00 -6.32 -0.75
CA ALA A 116 15.48 -5.55 0.41
C ALA A 116 14.32 -5.04 1.28
N TRP A 117 13.24 -4.58 0.65
CA TRP A 117 12.08 -4.08 1.36
C TRP A 117 11.34 -5.19 2.12
N GLN A 118 11.15 -6.37 1.52
CA GLN A 118 10.47 -7.48 2.18
C GLN A 118 11.30 -8.09 3.30
N GLU A 119 12.62 -8.13 3.18
CA GLU A 119 13.49 -8.47 4.31
C GLU A 119 13.27 -7.50 5.49
N TRP A 120 13.20 -6.20 5.21
CA TRP A 120 12.94 -5.17 6.21
C TRP A 120 11.53 -5.26 6.84
N GLU A 121 10.48 -5.49 6.05
CA GLU A 121 9.11 -5.63 6.58
C GLU A 121 8.97 -6.89 7.44
N ILE A 122 9.52 -8.03 6.98
CA ILE A 122 9.43 -9.29 7.72
C ILE A 122 10.23 -9.24 9.02
N ALA A 123 11.34 -8.49 9.07
CA ALA A 123 12.12 -8.27 10.29
C ALA A 123 11.32 -7.57 11.41
N GLN A 124 10.19 -6.93 11.09
CA GLN A 124 9.30 -6.30 12.08
C GLN A 124 8.34 -7.29 12.76
N ILE A 125 8.26 -8.54 12.28
CA ILE A 125 7.29 -9.54 12.73
C ILE A 125 8.03 -10.76 13.26
N ASP A 126 7.64 -11.24 14.45
CA ASP A 126 8.16 -12.50 15.01
C ASP A 126 7.52 -13.71 14.30
N VAL A 127 8.01 -14.01 13.10
CA VAL A 127 7.55 -15.14 12.29
C VAL A 127 7.69 -16.47 13.04
N ALA A 128 8.74 -16.64 13.84
CA ALA A 128 8.97 -17.85 14.60
C ALA A 128 7.94 -18.05 15.72
N ALA A 129 7.38 -16.97 16.27
CA ALA A 129 6.22 -17.04 17.16
C ALA A 129 4.94 -17.41 16.40
N LEU A 130 4.69 -16.80 15.22
CA LEU A 130 3.50 -17.09 14.41
C LEU A 130 3.42 -18.57 14.00
N GLN A 131 4.56 -19.17 13.65
CA GLN A 131 4.65 -20.59 13.26
C GLN A 131 4.30 -21.57 14.40
N LYS A 132 4.26 -21.11 15.66
CA LYS A 132 3.92 -21.92 16.83
C LYS A 132 2.46 -21.78 17.28
N LEU A 133 1.71 -20.83 16.70
CA LEU A 133 0.31 -20.61 17.02
C LEU A 133 -0.56 -21.73 16.45
N ASP A 134 -1.76 -21.90 17.02
CA ASP A 134 -2.88 -22.50 16.30
C ASP A 134 -3.41 -21.44 15.32
N PRO A 135 -3.23 -21.60 14.00
CA PRO A 135 -3.57 -20.55 13.04
C PRO A 135 -5.07 -20.23 13.02
N LYS A 136 -5.95 -21.21 13.27
CA LYS A 136 -7.40 -20.97 13.26
C LYS A 136 -7.82 -20.12 14.45
N GLN A 137 -7.39 -20.51 15.65
CA GLN A 137 -7.69 -19.75 16.85
C GLN A 137 -7.07 -18.35 16.78
N ALA A 138 -5.83 -18.25 16.27
CA ALA A 138 -5.15 -16.99 16.08
C ALA A 138 -5.89 -16.02 15.15
N LEU A 139 -6.50 -16.53 14.06
CA LEU A 139 -7.34 -15.74 13.15
C LEU A 139 -8.64 -15.29 13.83
N ILE A 140 -9.33 -16.20 14.52
CA ILE A 140 -10.58 -15.88 15.25
C ILE A 140 -10.34 -14.78 16.29
N ASP A 141 -9.28 -14.90 17.08
CA ASP A 141 -8.95 -13.93 18.13
C ASP A 141 -8.63 -12.55 17.55
N ARG A 142 -7.92 -12.50 16.42
CA ARG A 142 -7.59 -11.25 15.70
C ARG A 142 -8.82 -10.58 15.13
N VAL A 143 -9.67 -11.35 14.44
CA VAL A 143 -10.93 -10.83 13.89
C VAL A 143 -11.80 -10.26 15.01
N ALA A 144 -11.93 -10.97 16.13
CA ALA A 144 -12.69 -10.49 17.27
C ALA A 144 -12.13 -9.17 17.85
N ALA A 145 -10.81 -9.00 17.85
CA ALA A 145 -10.16 -7.77 18.34
C ALA A 145 -10.31 -6.58 17.37
N ASP A 146 -10.34 -6.84 16.06
CA ASP A 146 -10.32 -5.80 15.03
C ASP A 146 -11.70 -5.46 14.44
N LEU A 147 -12.75 -6.22 14.78
CA LEU A 147 -14.11 -5.97 14.32
C LEU A 147 -14.70 -4.65 14.82
N ASP A 148 -14.41 -4.29 16.08
CA ASP A 148 -14.86 -3.04 16.71
C ASP A 148 -13.80 -2.50 17.69
N PRO A 149 -12.66 -2.01 17.19
CA PRO A 149 -11.57 -1.55 18.03
C PRO A 149 -11.95 -0.24 18.72
N SER A 150 -11.42 -0.03 19.93
CA SER A 150 -11.54 1.26 20.61
C SER A 150 -10.90 2.39 19.79
N LEU A 151 -11.50 3.59 19.82
CA LEU A 151 -10.93 4.76 19.13
C LEU A 151 -9.53 5.09 19.67
N SER A 152 -8.53 5.05 18.78
CA SER A 152 -7.23 5.67 18.99
C SER A 152 -7.33 7.20 18.97
N ASP A 153 -6.28 7.89 19.40
CA ASP A 153 -6.21 9.36 19.34
C ASP A 153 -6.31 9.88 17.89
N ASP A 154 -5.72 9.14 16.94
CA ASP A 154 -5.75 9.47 15.52
C ASP A 154 -7.16 9.25 14.93
N SER A 155 -7.82 8.14 15.24
CA SER A 155 -9.22 7.90 14.85
C SER A 155 -10.15 8.93 15.48
N ARG A 156 -9.91 9.31 16.74
CA ARG A 156 -10.67 10.36 17.42
C ARG A 156 -10.49 11.72 16.75
N TYR A 157 -9.27 12.09 16.38
CA TYR A 157 -9.00 13.32 15.64
C TYR A 157 -9.73 13.34 14.29
N LEU A 158 -9.61 12.27 13.47
CA LEU A 158 -10.30 12.18 12.18
C LEU A 158 -11.81 12.35 12.34
N ARG A 159 -12.39 11.64 13.29
CA ARG A 159 -13.83 11.66 13.59
C ARG A 159 -14.31 13.02 14.10
N GLU A 160 -13.67 13.54 15.14
CA GLU A 160 -14.23 14.60 15.98
C GLU A 160 -13.67 15.99 15.65
N GLN A 161 -12.48 16.08 15.04
CA GLN A 161 -11.73 17.34 14.93
C GLN A 161 -11.37 17.75 13.50
N MET A 162 -11.23 16.80 12.57
CA MET A 162 -10.85 17.07 11.17
C MET A 162 -11.76 18.13 10.52
N THR A 163 -11.17 19.11 9.87
CA THR A 163 -11.86 20.18 9.13
C THR A 163 -12.28 19.70 7.74
N GLU A 164 -13.06 20.49 7.01
CA GLU A 164 -13.35 20.20 5.60
C GLU A 164 -12.07 20.19 4.74
N ALA A 165 -11.11 21.08 5.01
CA ALA A 165 -9.82 21.10 4.32
C ALA A 165 -9.06 19.78 4.57
N GLY A 166 -9.04 19.33 5.82
CA GLY A 166 -8.47 18.03 6.18
C GLY A 166 -9.19 16.86 5.52
N TYR A 167 -10.53 16.91 5.44
CA TYR A 167 -11.34 15.89 4.77
C TYR A 167 -11.02 15.80 3.27
N ARG A 168 -10.95 16.93 2.58
CA ARG A 168 -10.53 16.98 1.16
C ARG A 168 -9.12 16.43 0.97
N HIS A 169 -8.20 16.71 1.90
CA HIS A 169 -6.83 16.17 1.85
C HIS A 169 -6.79 14.66 2.07
N LEU A 170 -7.60 14.14 3.01
CA LEU A 170 -7.81 12.71 3.20
C LEU A 170 -8.34 12.06 1.92
N LEU A 171 -9.35 12.65 1.28
CA LEU A 171 -9.89 12.14 0.01
C LEU A 171 -8.85 12.17 -1.12
N ALA A 172 -8.01 13.19 -1.18
CA ALA A 172 -6.95 13.29 -2.17
C ALA A 172 -5.97 12.11 -2.03
N ILE A 173 -5.53 11.78 -0.81
CA ILE A 173 -4.67 10.62 -0.56
C ILE A 173 -5.44 9.31 -0.82
N GLY A 174 -6.65 9.18 -0.29
CA GLY A 174 -7.49 7.98 -0.43
C GLY A 174 -7.90 7.68 -1.89
N SER A 175 -7.93 8.69 -2.76
CA SER A 175 -8.21 8.50 -4.19
C SER A 175 -7.19 7.60 -4.90
N PHE A 176 -6.01 7.44 -4.31
CA PHE A 176 -4.95 6.59 -4.86
C PHE A 176 -5.37 5.13 -5.00
N ASP A 177 -6.09 4.59 -4.02
CA ASP A 177 -6.66 3.23 -4.07
C ASP A 177 -8.16 3.25 -4.41
N GLY A 178 -8.94 4.18 -3.82
CA GLY A 178 -10.40 4.22 -3.97
C GLY A 178 -10.91 4.38 -5.42
N LEU A 179 -10.12 4.98 -6.31
CA LEU A 179 -10.48 5.08 -7.74
C LEU A 179 -10.21 3.79 -8.54
N VAL A 180 -9.34 2.92 -8.04
CA VAL A 180 -8.92 1.67 -8.69
C VAL A 180 -9.28 0.41 -7.89
N GLU A 181 -10.06 0.57 -6.84
CA GLU A 181 -10.56 -0.49 -5.95
C GLU A 181 -11.07 -1.74 -6.68
N GLY A 182 -10.81 -2.89 -6.07
CA GLY A 182 -11.07 -4.22 -6.62
C GLY A 182 -9.99 -4.74 -7.57
N SER A 183 -9.07 -3.87 -8.03
CA SER A 183 -7.98 -4.27 -8.94
C SER A 183 -7.09 -5.34 -8.34
N ARG A 184 -6.75 -5.27 -7.04
CA ARG A 184 -5.91 -6.27 -6.37
C ARG A 184 -6.52 -7.67 -6.39
N LEU A 185 -7.81 -7.78 -6.09
CA LEU A 185 -8.52 -9.05 -6.00
C LEU A 185 -8.66 -9.71 -7.38
N SER A 186 -8.79 -8.93 -8.45
CA SER A 186 -8.85 -9.48 -9.81
C SER A 186 -7.63 -10.35 -10.18
N ARG A 187 -6.46 -10.10 -9.58
CA ARG A 187 -5.19 -10.75 -9.92
C ARG A 187 -5.01 -12.16 -9.34
N ILE A 188 -5.83 -12.54 -8.37
CA ILE A 188 -5.74 -13.85 -7.70
C ILE A 188 -6.80 -14.84 -8.17
N LEU A 189 -7.76 -14.40 -9.00
CA LEU A 189 -8.89 -15.23 -9.42
C LEU A 189 -8.58 -16.19 -10.58
N GLY A 190 -7.44 -16.05 -11.26
CA GLY A 190 -7.04 -16.96 -12.33
C GLY A 190 -6.54 -18.30 -11.78
N GLY A 191 -7.15 -19.42 -12.19
CA GLY A 191 -6.74 -20.76 -11.78
C GLY A 191 -7.88 -21.78 -11.74
N ALA A 192 -7.66 -22.88 -11.00
CA ALA A 192 -8.69 -23.86 -10.72
C ALA A 192 -9.68 -23.31 -9.67
N ALA A 193 -10.98 -23.56 -9.87
CA ALA A 193 -12.01 -23.11 -8.96
C ALA A 193 -12.28 -24.13 -7.84
N ASN A 194 -12.50 -23.61 -6.64
CA ASN A 194 -13.07 -24.31 -5.48
C ASN A 194 -14.00 -23.33 -4.72
N GLU A 195 -14.55 -23.75 -3.59
CA GLU A 195 -15.45 -22.94 -2.76
C GLU A 195 -14.82 -21.59 -2.37
N VAL A 196 -13.54 -21.60 -1.96
CA VAL A 196 -12.77 -20.39 -1.63
C VAL A 196 -12.67 -19.45 -2.84
N GLN A 197 -12.32 -19.96 -4.02
CA GLN A 197 -12.25 -19.19 -5.27
C GLN A 197 -13.60 -18.57 -5.64
N CYS A 198 -14.69 -19.30 -5.42
CA CYS A 198 -16.06 -18.82 -5.65
C CYS A 198 -16.42 -17.68 -4.67
N THR A 199 -16.05 -17.79 -3.40
CA THR A 199 -16.26 -16.71 -2.41
C THR A 199 -15.45 -15.46 -2.76
N LEU A 200 -14.18 -15.60 -3.10
CA LEU A 200 -13.33 -14.48 -3.55
C LEU A 200 -13.87 -13.83 -4.83
N THR A 201 -14.41 -14.62 -5.75
CA THR A 201 -15.08 -14.10 -6.95
C THR A 201 -16.34 -13.31 -6.60
N LYS A 202 -17.11 -13.77 -5.61
CA LYS A 202 -18.31 -13.09 -5.13
C LYS A 202 -17.97 -11.72 -4.52
N VAL A 203 -16.93 -11.64 -3.68
CA VAL A 203 -16.41 -10.38 -3.16
C VAL A 203 -16.06 -9.44 -4.31
N LEU A 204 -15.26 -9.88 -5.29
CA LEU A 204 -14.91 -9.05 -6.46
C LEU A 204 -16.14 -8.55 -7.22
N LEU A 205 -17.16 -9.40 -7.41
CA LEU A 205 -18.38 -9.02 -8.10
C LEU A 205 -19.13 -7.92 -7.34
N GLU A 206 -19.17 -7.97 -6.01
CA GLU A 206 -19.78 -6.92 -5.18
C GLU A 206 -18.98 -5.60 -5.31
N GLU A 207 -17.64 -5.64 -5.19
CA GLU A 207 -16.75 -4.49 -5.42
C GLU A 207 -16.93 -3.82 -6.80
N TYR A 208 -17.17 -4.65 -7.83
CA TYR A 208 -17.42 -4.18 -9.20
C TYR A 208 -18.88 -3.79 -9.47
N GLY A 209 -19.72 -3.64 -8.44
CA GLY A 209 -21.12 -3.24 -8.60
C GLY A 209 -21.95 -4.27 -9.37
N ASN A 210 -21.54 -5.54 -9.33
CA ASN A 210 -21.98 -6.64 -10.18
C ASN A 210 -21.85 -6.33 -11.68
N GLY A 211 -20.73 -5.71 -12.07
CA GLY A 211 -20.42 -5.35 -13.45
C GLY A 211 -21.14 -4.10 -13.97
N ARG A 212 -21.90 -3.39 -13.14
CA ARG A 212 -22.56 -2.14 -13.51
C ARG A 212 -21.67 -0.97 -13.10
N TYR A 213 -21.13 -0.24 -14.07
CA TYR A 213 -20.23 0.88 -13.80
C TYR A 213 -20.83 1.89 -12.81
N THR A 214 -22.10 2.28 -12.97
CA THR A 214 -22.80 3.20 -12.05
C THR A 214 -22.96 2.69 -10.62
N ARG A 215 -22.61 1.42 -10.35
CA ARG A 215 -22.62 0.79 -9.02
C ARG A 215 -21.24 0.27 -8.60
N LYS A 216 -20.20 0.41 -9.44
CA LYS A 216 -18.83 0.09 -9.04
C LYS A 216 -18.45 1.02 -7.89
N HIS A 217 -17.82 0.49 -6.85
CA HIS A 217 -17.48 1.27 -5.66
C HIS A 217 -16.66 2.53 -6.00
N SER A 218 -15.69 2.41 -6.91
CA SER A 218 -14.92 3.56 -7.40
C SER A 218 -15.75 4.67 -8.08
N THR A 219 -16.97 4.39 -8.57
CA THR A 219 -17.90 5.42 -9.05
C THR A 219 -18.44 6.26 -7.90
N PHE A 220 -18.72 5.65 -6.74
CA PHE A 220 -19.09 6.39 -5.54
C PHE A 220 -17.92 7.22 -5.02
N PHE A 221 -16.69 6.70 -5.09
CA PHE A 221 -15.50 7.48 -4.73
C PHE A 221 -15.32 8.71 -5.64
N ALA A 222 -15.44 8.54 -6.96
CA ALA A 222 -15.39 9.64 -7.92
C ALA A 222 -16.53 10.66 -7.68
N GLN A 223 -17.72 10.22 -7.29
CA GLN A 223 -18.82 11.12 -6.91
C GLN A 223 -18.48 11.94 -5.66
N MET A 224 -17.88 11.33 -4.62
CA MET A 224 -17.42 12.07 -3.45
C MET A 224 -16.44 13.18 -3.81
N LEU A 225 -15.45 12.89 -4.66
CA LEU A 225 -14.48 13.89 -5.14
C LEU A 225 -15.18 15.02 -5.92
N ASN A 226 -16.12 14.69 -6.80
CA ASN A 226 -16.87 15.67 -7.59
C ASN A 226 -17.69 16.65 -6.72
N GLU A 227 -18.25 16.20 -5.60
CA GLU A 227 -18.97 17.07 -4.65
C GLU A 227 -18.09 18.19 -4.08
N PHE A 228 -16.78 17.97 -4.02
CA PHE A 228 -15.80 18.97 -3.60
C PHE A 228 -15.16 19.73 -4.76
N GLY A 229 -15.53 19.44 -6.01
CA GLY A 229 -14.90 19.96 -7.22
C GLY A 229 -13.46 19.47 -7.40
N MET A 230 -13.14 18.28 -6.88
CA MET A 230 -11.81 17.67 -6.97
C MET A 230 -11.61 16.92 -8.29
N ASN A 231 -10.35 16.67 -8.64
CA ASN A 231 -10.02 15.87 -9.81
C ASN A 231 -10.35 14.40 -9.55
N THR A 232 -11.09 13.77 -10.46
CA THR A 232 -11.50 12.36 -10.37
C THR A 232 -10.64 11.41 -11.19
N GLU A 233 -9.64 11.93 -11.92
CA GLU A 233 -8.70 11.10 -12.66
C GLU A 233 -7.85 10.29 -11.67
N PRO A 234 -7.70 8.97 -11.88
CA PRO A 234 -6.76 8.17 -11.10
C PRO A 234 -5.36 8.79 -11.09
N GLU A 235 -4.64 8.66 -9.96
CA GLU A 235 -3.29 9.19 -9.78
C GLU A 235 -3.16 10.73 -9.80
N ALA A 236 -4.26 11.50 -9.90
CA ALA A 236 -4.22 12.97 -9.93
C ALA A 236 -3.53 13.62 -8.73
N TYR A 237 -3.54 12.94 -7.58
CA TYR A 237 -2.96 13.41 -6.32
C TYR A 237 -1.74 12.59 -5.88
N PHE A 238 -1.10 11.85 -6.80
CA PHE A 238 0.02 10.94 -6.51
C PHE A 238 1.15 11.57 -5.68
N ASP A 239 1.41 12.86 -5.86
CA ASP A 239 2.47 13.55 -5.10
C ASP A 239 2.14 13.78 -3.62
N LEU A 240 0.87 13.74 -3.23
CA LEU A 240 0.44 13.86 -1.84
C LEU A 240 0.53 12.54 -1.06
N VAL A 241 0.66 11.41 -1.76
CA VAL A 241 0.61 10.07 -1.16
C VAL A 241 1.88 9.82 -0.33
N PRO A 242 1.77 9.55 0.98
CA PRO A 242 2.90 9.17 1.82
C PRO A 242 3.49 7.82 1.37
N TRP A 243 4.78 7.60 1.65
CA TRP A 243 5.42 6.33 1.26
C TRP A 243 4.79 5.13 1.94
N GLU A 244 4.24 5.32 3.13
CA GLU A 244 3.56 4.29 3.91
C GLU A 244 2.31 3.77 3.19
N VAL A 245 1.56 4.65 2.52
CA VAL A 245 0.40 4.28 1.69
C VAL A 245 0.86 3.57 0.42
N LEU A 246 1.87 4.11 -0.27
CA LEU A 246 2.47 3.45 -1.44
C LEU A 246 2.99 2.04 -1.12
N ALA A 247 3.53 1.85 0.08
CA ALA A 247 4.00 0.56 0.56
C ALA A 247 2.84 -0.45 0.72
N CYS A 248 1.68 -0.05 1.22
CA CYS A 248 0.49 -0.91 1.25
C CYS A 248 0.09 -1.37 -0.17
N ASP A 249 0.02 -0.45 -1.12
CA ASP A 249 -0.35 -0.78 -2.50
C ASP A 249 0.68 -1.66 -3.20
N ASN A 250 1.97 -1.37 -3.05
CA ASN A 250 3.03 -2.21 -3.60
C ASN A 250 3.05 -3.61 -2.95
N HIS A 251 2.68 -3.73 -1.68
CA HIS A 251 2.57 -5.03 -1.01
C HIS A 251 1.46 -5.86 -1.64
N ASN A 252 0.30 -5.23 -1.89
CA ASN A 252 -0.80 -5.85 -2.62
C ASN A 252 -0.36 -6.38 -4.00
N PHE A 253 0.42 -5.61 -4.76
CA PHE A 253 1.00 -6.13 -6.02
C PHE A 253 1.91 -7.34 -5.80
N LEU A 254 2.81 -7.30 -4.82
CA LEU A 254 3.71 -8.41 -4.53
C LEU A 254 2.96 -9.70 -4.19
N VAL A 255 2.03 -9.65 -3.24
CA VAL A 255 1.35 -10.85 -2.73
C VAL A 255 0.33 -11.42 -3.72
N THR A 256 -0.21 -10.60 -4.61
CA THR A 256 -1.14 -11.05 -5.66
C THR A 256 -0.42 -11.60 -6.89
N GLU A 257 0.80 -11.15 -7.17
CA GLU A 257 1.59 -11.61 -8.31
C GLU A 257 2.38 -12.89 -8.05
N ARG A 258 2.77 -13.11 -6.80
CA ARG A 258 3.50 -14.31 -6.40
C ARG A 258 2.55 -15.30 -5.76
N LYS A 259 2.12 -16.33 -6.50
CA LYS A 259 1.14 -17.31 -6.01
C LYS A 259 1.59 -18.11 -4.77
N ILE A 260 2.90 -18.15 -4.49
CA ILE A 260 3.42 -18.68 -3.22
C ILE A 260 2.90 -17.89 -1.99
N TYR A 261 2.47 -16.64 -2.19
CA TYR A 261 1.89 -15.77 -1.17
C TYR A 261 0.36 -15.77 -1.17
N PHE A 262 -0.29 -16.71 -1.87
CA PHE A 262 -1.76 -16.77 -1.90
C PHE A 262 -2.40 -16.80 -0.51
N LEU A 263 -1.89 -17.66 0.40
CA LEU A 263 -2.36 -17.70 1.80
C LEU A 263 -2.13 -16.38 2.52
N ARG A 264 -0.99 -15.73 2.28
CA ARG A 264 -0.66 -14.43 2.86
C ARG A 264 -1.62 -13.34 2.37
N TYR A 265 -1.91 -13.30 1.08
CA TYR A 265 -2.90 -12.39 0.51
C TYR A 265 -4.28 -12.59 1.12
N CYS A 266 -4.76 -13.84 1.20
CA CYS A 266 -6.06 -14.12 1.80
C CYS A 266 -6.13 -13.67 3.26
N GLY A 267 -5.06 -13.86 4.05
CA GLY A 267 -4.98 -13.36 5.42
C GLY A 267 -5.04 -11.84 5.52
N GLY A 268 -4.30 -11.13 4.67
CA GLY A 268 -4.33 -9.67 4.61
C GLY A 268 -5.69 -9.13 4.17
N LEU A 269 -6.31 -9.76 3.16
CA LEU A 269 -7.67 -9.41 2.74
C LEU A 269 -8.68 -9.66 3.87
N THR A 270 -8.55 -10.75 4.65
CA THR A 270 -9.40 -10.98 5.83
C THR A 270 -9.29 -9.84 6.84
N TYR A 271 -8.09 -9.33 7.12
CA TYR A 271 -7.93 -8.16 7.99
C TYR A 271 -8.63 -6.93 7.41
N PHE A 272 -8.41 -6.63 6.12
CA PHE A 272 -8.99 -5.46 5.47
C PHE A 272 -10.52 -5.45 5.54
N GLU A 273 -11.16 -6.58 5.17
CA GLU A 273 -12.63 -6.69 5.17
C GLU A 273 -13.23 -6.64 6.59
N VAL A 274 -12.47 -7.03 7.61
CA VAL A 274 -12.92 -6.99 9.02
C VAL A 274 -12.75 -5.59 9.61
N ALA A 275 -11.59 -4.96 9.40
CA ALA A 275 -11.23 -3.70 10.05
C ALA A 275 -11.77 -2.47 9.30
N GLY A 276 -11.94 -2.57 7.97
CA GLY A 276 -12.41 -1.50 7.07
C GLY A 276 -13.61 -0.71 7.59
N PRO A 277 -14.73 -1.38 7.94
CA PRO A 277 -15.93 -0.73 8.50
C PRO A 277 -15.63 0.21 9.67
N SER A 278 -14.72 -0.16 10.57
CA SER A 278 -14.39 0.65 11.74
C SER A 278 -13.75 1.99 11.35
N TRP A 279 -12.91 2.01 10.30
CA TRP A 279 -12.29 3.23 9.78
C TRP A 279 -13.30 4.08 9.03
N TYR A 280 -14.10 3.47 8.17
CA TYR A 280 -15.13 4.18 7.40
C TYR A 280 -16.19 4.83 8.29
N ARG A 281 -16.54 4.22 9.43
CA ARG A 281 -17.42 4.85 10.44
C ARG A 281 -16.83 6.15 11.00
N ASN A 282 -15.50 6.27 11.10
CA ASN A 282 -14.86 7.52 11.54
C ASN A 282 -14.95 8.61 10.47
N TYR A 283 -14.72 8.26 9.20
CA TYR A 283 -14.85 9.20 8.08
C TYR A 283 -16.30 9.65 7.86
N LEU A 284 -17.25 8.72 7.98
CA LEU A 284 -18.68 9.03 7.92
C LEU A 284 -19.11 9.96 9.05
N ALA A 285 -18.66 9.71 10.28
CA ALA A 285 -18.96 10.58 11.41
C ALA A 285 -18.36 12.00 11.23
N ALA A 286 -17.16 12.10 10.66
CA ALA A 286 -16.58 13.40 10.30
C ALA A 286 -17.43 14.12 9.23
N ALA A 287 -17.85 13.39 8.19
CA ALA A 287 -18.70 13.93 7.13
C ALA A 287 -20.05 14.45 7.65
N GLN A 288 -20.69 13.70 8.56
CA GLN A 288 -21.95 14.09 9.19
C GLN A 288 -21.78 15.34 10.07
N ARG A 289 -20.70 15.41 10.87
CA ARG A 289 -20.37 16.60 11.67
C ARG A 289 -20.16 17.85 10.80
N LEU A 290 -19.54 17.66 9.63
CA LEU A 290 -19.31 18.72 8.63
C LEU A 290 -20.55 19.02 7.77
N GLN A 291 -21.67 18.31 7.97
CA GLN A 291 -22.92 18.48 7.22
C GLN A 291 -22.75 18.29 5.71
N LEU A 292 -21.91 17.33 5.30
CA LEU A 292 -21.69 17.01 3.90
C LEU A 292 -22.93 16.36 3.25
N SER A 293 -22.98 16.41 1.92
CA SER A 293 -24.09 15.84 1.14
C SER A 293 -24.12 14.31 1.25
N ALA A 294 -25.28 13.70 0.97
CA ALA A 294 -25.39 12.23 0.90
C ALA A 294 -24.45 11.63 -0.15
N ALA A 295 -24.24 12.33 -1.28
CA ALA A 295 -23.29 11.89 -2.31
C ALA A 295 -21.84 11.88 -1.78
N ALA A 296 -21.45 12.87 -0.97
CA ALA A 296 -20.14 12.92 -0.32
C ALA A 296 -19.95 11.87 0.80
N MET A 297 -21.02 11.19 1.23
CA MET A 297 -20.97 10.11 2.23
C MET A 297 -21.15 8.72 1.63
N GLY A 298 -21.66 8.61 0.39
CA GLY A 298 -22.18 7.38 -0.17
C GLY A 298 -21.17 6.23 -0.28
N TYR A 299 -19.90 6.52 -0.53
CA TYR A 299 -18.86 5.48 -0.57
C TYR A 299 -18.61 4.86 0.81
N TRP A 300 -18.60 5.67 1.88
CA TRP A 300 -18.43 5.15 3.24
C TRP A 300 -19.64 4.35 3.71
N GLU A 301 -20.85 4.83 3.41
CA GLU A 301 -22.10 4.13 3.74
C GLU A 301 -22.19 2.78 3.03
N LEU A 302 -21.72 2.71 1.78
CA LEU A 302 -21.67 1.47 1.00
C LEU A 302 -20.78 0.42 1.67
N HIS A 303 -19.54 0.77 1.97
CA HIS A 303 -18.58 -0.16 2.59
C HIS A 303 -18.99 -0.59 4.00
N ILE A 304 -19.50 0.34 4.82
CA ILE A 304 -20.00 -0.03 6.16
C ILE A 304 -21.11 -1.09 6.07
N LYS A 305 -21.94 -1.03 5.01
CA LYS A 305 -23.07 -1.95 4.85
C LYS A 305 -22.68 -3.29 4.22
N GLU A 306 -21.82 -3.29 3.21
CA GLU A 306 -21.46 -4.50 2.47
C GLU A 306 -20.35 -5.29 3.19
N ASP A 307 -19.36 -4.61 3.75
CA ASP A 307 -18.13 -5.24 4.26
C ASP A 307 -18.35 -6.00 5.59
N GLU A 308 -19.40 -5.66 6.37
CA GLU A 308 -19.78 -6.48 7.55
C GLU A 308 -20.04 -7.94 7.16
N ARG A 309 -20.54 -8.19 5.95
CA ARG A 309 -20.68 -9.54 5.40
C ARG A 309 -19.39 -10.07 4.80
N HIS A 310 -18.58 -9.22 4.16
CA HIS A 310 -17.32 -9.64 3.56
C HIS A 310 -16.35 -10.11 4.62
N GLY A 311 -16.23 -9.41 5.76
CA GLY A 311 -15.40 -9.84 6.88
C GLY A 311 -15.78 -11.23 7.38
N GLN A 312 -17.08 -11.53 7.50
CA GLN A 312 -17.56 -12.86 7.88
C GLN A 312 -17.20 -13.92 6.84
N TRP A 313 -17.43 -13.66 5.54
CA TRP A 313 -17.05 -14.59 4.47
C TRP A 313 -15.55 -14.82 4.42
N MET A 314 -14.76 -13.77 4.61
CA MET A 314 -13.32 -13.88 4.58
C MET A 314 -12.78 -14.71 5.74
N LEU A 315 -13.42 -14.72 6.91
CA LEU A 315 -13.05 -15.62 7.99
C LEU A 315 -13.57 -17.05 7.74
N ASP A 316 -14.89 -17.21 7.61
CA ASP A 316 -15.56 -18.52 7.62
C ASP A 316 -15.43 -19.30 6.33
N ASP A 317 -15.51 -18.61 5.19
CA ASP A 317 -15.58 -19.22 3.86
C ASP A 317 -14.23 -19.15 3.11
N VAL A 318 -13.24 -18.40 3.64
CA VAL A 318 -11.90 -18.27 3.04
C VAL A 318 -10.79 -18.68 4.00
N ALA A 319 -10.55 -17.93 5.08
CA ALA A 319 -9.36 -18.10 5.91
C ALA A 319 -9.36 -19.43 6.69
N LEU A 320 -10.47 -19.80 7.34
CA LEU A 320 -10.58 -21.06 8.08
C LEU A 320 -10.51 -22.29 7.15
N PRO A 321 -11.22 -22.35 6.00
CA PRO A 321 -11.06 -23.43 5.03
C PRO A 321 -9.63 -23.55 4.47
N LEU A 322 -8.97 -22.43 4.20
CA LEU A 322 -7.56 -22.45 3.76
C LEU A 322 -6.63 -22.95 4.87
N ALA A 323 -6.88 -22.59 6.12
CA ALA A 323 -6.12 -23.11 7.26
C ALA A 323 -6.30 -24.62 7.42
N GLU A 324 -7.48 -25.16 7.10
CA GLU A 324 -7.74 -26.61 7.05
C GLU A 324 -7.03 -27.31 5.91
N GLN A 325 -7.06 -26.69 4.72
CA GLN A 325 -6.47 -27.26 3.51
C GLN A 325 -4.94 -27.27 3.56
N TYR A 326 -4.32 -26.30 4.24
CA TYR A 326 -2.87 -26.11 4.28
C TYR A 326 -2.32 -26.09 5.72
N PRO A 327 -2.47 -27.16 6.52
CA PRO A 327 -2.15 -27.13 7.96
C PRO A 327 -0.67 -26.81 8.26
N GLY A 328 0.26 -27.16 7.36
CA GLY A 328 1.69 -26.84 7.50
C GLY A 328 2.06 -25.40 7.15
N GLU A 329 1.21 -24.70 6.39
CA GLU A 329 1.47 -23.35 5.87
C GLU A 329 0.45 -22.31 6.35
N ALA A 330 -0.56 -22.73 7.14
CA ALA A 330 -1.65 -21.89 7.60
C ALA A 330 -1.18 -20.67 8.43
N TRP A 331 0.01 -20.74 9.03
CA TRP A 331 0.66 -19.59 9.68
C TRP A 331 0.88 -18.40 8.72
N GLN A 332 0.94 -18.62 7.40
CA GLN A 332 1.02 -17.55 6.39
C GLN A 332 -0.25 -16.70 6.34
N LEU A 333 -1.42 -17.25 6.66
CA LEU A 333 -2.67 -16.47 6.79
C LEU A 333 -2.55 -15.48 7.95
N VAL A 334 -2.04 -15.96 9.10
CA VAL A 334 -1.82 -15.10 10.28
C VAL A 334 -0.75 -14.04 9.98
N LEU A 335 0.34 -14.42 9.30
CA LEU A 335 1.36 -13.46 8.87
C LEU A 335 0.79 -12.40 7.93
N GLY A 336 -0.03 -12.79 6.96
CA GLY A 336 -0.66 -11.85 6.03
C GLY A 336 -1.59 -10.87 6.74
N TYR A 337 -2.39 -11.37 7.68
CA TYR A 337 -3.26 -10.56 8.53
C TYR A 337 -2.44 -9.53 9.33
N ASP A 338 -1.41 -9.98 10.04
CA ASP A 338 -0.58 -9.11 10.89
C ASP A 338 0.24 -8.12 10.06
N GLN A 339 0.70 -8.52 8.88
CA GLN A 339 1.46 -7.67 7.97
C GLN A 339 0.59 -6.56 7.38
N GLU A 340 -0.62 -6.88 6.89
CA GLU A 340 -1.57 -5.86 6.39
C GLU A 340 -1.93 -4.87 7.51
N LYS A 341 -2.15 -5.36 8.74
CA LYS A 341 -2.41 -4.52 9.91
C LYS A 341 -1.25 -3.59 10.25
N LEU A 342 -0.05 -4.12 10.38
CA LEU A 342 1.12 -3.32 10.75
C LEU A 342 1.41 -2.22 9.72
N MET A 343 1.30 -2.56 8.44
CA MET A 343 1.50 -1.61 7.35
C MET A 343 0.36 -0.58 7.30
N GLY A 344 -0.90 -1.03 7.49
CA GLY A 344 -2.09 -0.19 7.59
C GLY A 344 -2.03 0.82 8.75
N ASP A 345 -1.62 0.40 9.94
CA ASP A 345 -1.46 1.28 11.11
C ASP A 345 -0.42 2.39 10.84
N ARG A 346 0.70 2.01 10.19
CA ARG A 346 1.77 2.93 9.79
C ARG A 346 1.28 3.92 8.74
N ALA A 347 0.52 3.46 7.75
CA ALA A 347 -0.10 4.29 6.72
C ALA A 347 -1.17 5.24 7.28
N GLY A 348 -2.07 4.75 8.13
CA GLY A 348 -3.11 5.55 8.79
C GLY A 348 -2.51 6.70 9.61
N SER A 349 -1.46 6.40 10.39
CA SER A 349 -0.71 7.42 11.13
C SER A 349 -0.08 8.47 10.21
N ALA A 350 0.46 8.06 9.05
CA ALA A 350 1.05 8.96 8.06
C ALA A 350 0.00 9.87 7.41
N VAL A 351 -1.17 9.31 7.08
CA VAL A 351 -2.32 10.07 6.57
C VAL A 351 -2.76 11.13 7.58
N VAL A 352 -2.91 10.77 8.86
CA VAL A 352 -3.29 11.74 9.90
C VAL A 352 -2.26 12.85 10.06
N ARG A 353 -0.96 12.54 10.02
CA ARG A 353 0.10 13.56 10.02
C ARG A 353 -0.03 14.50 8.82
N SER A 354 -0.26 13.95 7.63
CA SER A 354 -0.41 14.70 6.38
C SER A 354 -1.65 15.62 6.41
N VAL A 355 -2.77 15.11 6.89
CA VAL A 355 -4.02 15.88 7.10
C VAL A 355 -3.77 17.04 8.07
N ARG A 356 -3.18 16.78 9.25
CA ARG A 356 -2.86 17.83 10.22
C ARG A 356 -1.91 18.90 9.68
N GLN A 357 -1.03 18.53 8.74
CA GLN A 357 -0.14 19.49 8.09
C GLN A 357 -0.89 20.37 7.09
N ALA A 358 -1.83 19.81 6.34
CA ALA A 358 -2.64 20.53 5.36
C ALA A 358 -3.65 21.51 6.01
N GLU A 359 -4.01 21.28 7.27
CA GLU A 359 -4.90 22.17 8.05
C GLU A 359 -4.19 23.38 8.68
N ARG A 360 -2.86 23.42 8.65
CA ARG A 360 -2.05 24.54 9.15
C ARG A 360 -1.81 25.56 8.06
#